data_AF-A0A2S2B4P3-F1
#
_entry.id   AF-A0A2S2B4P3-F1
#
_cell.length_a   1.000
_cell.length_b   1.000
_cell.length_c   1.000
_cell.angle_alpha   90.00
_cell.angle_beta   90.00
_cell.angle_gamma   90.00
#
_symmetry.space_group_name_H-M   'P 1'
#
loop_
_entity.id
_entity.type
_entity.pdbx_description
1 polymer ?
#
loop_
_entity_poly.entity_id
_entity_poly.type
_entity_poly.pdbx_seq_one_letter_code
_entity_poly.pdbx_strand_id
1 'polypeptide(L)'
;MACFTTAVVFFLLAQSATTYARGIHVSIYAPLSDPNTAMTFAKSFVTNIASCGEFGSQGTEDFDDIIQSLIQAQSMGKGRHDTKAKTKAMQMALASSIAELIVEESGGVNMQQKTNAAINALRSALMSTTGQVDEGFVSEIIDLVNLFSQEQSNEVDTGSSRQYYGGGQGGAPVGGGGGSPQPS
;
A
#
# COMPACT_ATOMS: atom_id res chain seq x y z
N MET A 1 12.16 12.57 11.94
CA MET A 1 13.10 11.43 11.79
C MET A 1 12.29 10.19 11.49
N ALA A 2 11.96 9.96 10.21
CA ALA A 2 11.23 8.80 9.73
C ALA A 2 12.22 7.94 8.94
N CYS A 3 12.95 7.07 9.63
CA CYS A 3 13.93 6.18 9.01
C CYS A 3 13.67 4.70 9.39
N PHE A 4 12.45 4.39 9.85
CA PHE A 4 12.11 3.05 10.36
C PHE A 4 10.89 2.39 9.71
N THR A 5 10.19 3.04 8.78
CA THR A 5 9.02 2.44 8.09
C THR A 5 9.40 1.63 6.84
N THR A 6 10.51 1.95 6.18
CA THR A 6 10.90 1.32 4.90
C THR A 6 11.29 -0.17 5.05
N ALA A 7 11.76 -0.59 6.23
CA ALA A 7 12.14 -1.98 6.49
C ALA A 7 10.93 -2.90 6.79
N VAL A 8 9.81 -2.33 7.24
CA VAL A 8 8.59 -3.09 7.58
C VAL A 8 7.84 -3.51 6.31
N VAL A 9 7.88 -2.70 5.25
CA VAL A 9 7.28 -2.98 3.93
C VAL A 9 7.91 -4.20 3.26
N PHE A 10 9.23 -4.38 3.36
CA PHE A 10 9.91 -5.57 2.82
C PHE A 10 9.57 -6.86 3.58
N PHE A 11 9.29 -6.78 4.89
CA PHE A 11 8.95 -7.97 5.70
C PHE A 11 7.48 -8.38 5.54
N LEU A 12 6.57 -7.44 5.26
CA LEU A 12 5.15 -7.71 4.98
C LEU A 12 4.93 -8.37 3.61
N LEU A 13 5.67 -7.96 2.58
CA LEU A 13 5.56 -8.56 1.22
C LEU A 13 6.07 -10.00 1.16
N ALA A 14 7.00 -10.40 2.02
CA ALA A 14 7.49 -11.78 2.10
C ALA A 14 6.50 -12.72 2.82
N GLN A 15 5.66 -12.18 3.72
CA GLN A 15 4.71 -12.98 4.51
C GLN A 15 3.28 -12.98 3.94
N SER A 16 2.89 -11.97 3.16
CA SER A 16 1.58 -11.92 2.50
C SER A 16 1.39 -12.99 1.41
N ALA A 17 2.48 -13.49 0.81
CA ALA A 17 2.44 -14.60 -0.14
C ALA A 17 1.93 -15.92 0.48
N THR A 18 1.92 -16.04 1.80
CA THR A 18 1.47 -17.25 2.53
C THR A 18 0.06 -17.13 3.12
N THR A 19 -0.45 -15.92 3.34
CA THR A 19 -1.72 -15.70 4.06
C THR A 19 -2.92 -15.54 3.12
N TYR A 20 -2.72 -15.08 1.88
CA TYR A 20 -3.80 -14.85 0.94
C TYR A 20 -3.72 -15.86 -0.21
N ALA A 21 -4.71 -16.75 -0.31
CA ALA A 21 -4.82 -17.75 -1.38
C ALA A 21 -5.10 -17.15 -2.79
N ARG A 22 -4.89 -15.84 -2.99
CA ARG A 22 -4.92 -15.19 -4.31
C ARG A 22 -3.48 -14.95 -4.76
N GLY A 23 -3.11 -15.54 -5.89
CA GLY A 23 -1.81 -15.26 -6.48
C GLY A 23 -1.75 -13.79 -6.93
N ILE A 24 -0.76 -13.04 -6.44
CA ILE A 24 -0.51 -11.66 -6.86
C ILE A 24 -0.23 -11.63 -8.37
N HIS A 25 -1.01 -10.84 -9.11
CA HIS A 25 -0.81 -10.69 -10.53
C HIS A 25 0.36 -9.76 -10.81
N VAL A 26 1.34 -10.27 -11.55
CA VAL A 26 2.53 -9.52 -11.89
C VAL A 26 2.62 -9.43 -13.40
N SER A 27 2.96 -8.24 -13.92
CA SER A 27 2.91 -8.04 -15.36
C SER A 27 3.90 -8.93 -16.09
N ILE A 28 3.40 -9.68 -17.08
CA ILE A 28 4.21 -10.60 -17.89
C ILE A 28 5.16 -9.85 -18.86
N TYR A 29 4.88 -8.58 -19.12
CA TYR A 29 5.69 -7.71 -19.98
C TYR A 29 6.78 -6.96 -19.21
N ALA A 30 6.66 -6.96 -17.87
CA ALA A 30 7.72 -6.62 -16.94
C ALA A 30 8.51 -5.32 -17.27
N PRO A 31 7.86 -4.14 -17.11
CA PRO A 31 8.45 -2.84 -17.47
C PRO A 31 9.73 -2.49 -16.67
N LEU A 32 9.98 -3.19 -15.56
CA LEU A 32 11.17 -3.04 -14.72
C LEU A 32 12.23 -4.13 -14.96
N SER A 33 12.14 -4.90 -16.04
CA SER A 33 13.06 -6.03 -16.30
C SER A 33 14.50 -5.59 -16.52
N ASP A 34 14.70 -4.47 -17.23
CA ASP A 34 16.01 -3.92 -17.55
C ASP A 34 16.06 -2.42 -17.26
N PRO A 35 17.27 -1.84 -17.05
CA PRO A 35 17.40 -0.44 -16.65
C PRO A 35 16.82 0.56 -17.67
N ASN A 36 16.90 0.27 -18.96
CA ASN A 36 16.45 1.21 -20.00
C ASN A 36 14.92 1.26 -20.07
N THR A 37 14.27 0.10 -20.05
CA THR A 37 12.82 0.00 -20.01
C THR A 37 12.29 0.59 -18.70
N ALA A 38 12.95 0.31 -17.57
CA ALA A 38 12.57 0.85 -16.27
C ALA A 38 12.64 2.38 -16.23
N MET A 39 13.70 2.97 -16.80
CA MET A 39 13.85 4.44 -16.86
C MET A 39 12.81 5.08 -17.78
N THR A 40 12.47 4.43 -18.91
CA THR A 40 11.42 4.89 -19.81
C THR A 40 10.06 4.83 -19.13
N PHE A 41 9.79 3.76 -18.37
CA PHE A 41 8.57 3.57 -17.60
C PHE A 41 8.43 4.70 -16.58
N ALA A 42 9.47 4.90 -15.76
CA ALA A 42 9.48 5.91 -14.71
C ALA A 42 9.22 7.31 -15.24
N LYS A 43 9.97 7.71 -16.27
CA LYS A 43 9.81 9.02 -16.89
C LYS A 43 8.38 9.21 -17.41
N SER A 44 7.85 8.21 -18.11
CA SER A 44 6.50 8.27 -18.66
C SER A 44 5.47 8.36 -17.53
N PHE A 45 5.58 7.52 -16.51
CA PHE A 45 4.67 7.50 -15.37
C PHE A 45 4.65 8.83 -14.62
N VAL A 46 5.80 9.32 -14.17
CA VAL A 46 5.92 10.58 -13.41
C VAL A 46 5.45 11.77 -14.25
N THR A 47 5.76 11.81 -15.54
CA THR A 47 5.26 12.87 -16.44
C THR A 47 3.73 12.86 -16.50
N ASN A 48 3.11 11.68 -16.60
CA ASN A 48 1.66 11.57 -16.63
C ASN A 48 1.02 11.95 -15.28
N ILE A 49 1.63 11.55 -14.15
CA ILE A 49 1.22 11.98 -12.80
C ILE A 49 1.27 13.50 -12.67
N ALA A 50 2.37 14.14 -13.07
CA ALA A 50 2.50 15.59 -13.03
C ALA A 50 1.42 16.28 -13.90
N SER A 51 1.17 15.74 -15.09
CA SER A 51 0.23 16.33 -16.05
C SER A 51 -1.24 16.21 -15.65
N CYS A 52 -1.61 15.23 -14.83
CA CYS A 52 -3.00 15.03 -14.43
C CYS A 52 -3.46 16.07 -13.38
N GLY A 53 -2.52 16.70 -12.65
CA GLY A 53 -2.81 17.77 -11.70
C GLY A 53 -3.43 17.32 -10.36
N GLU A 54 -3.70 16.02 -10.17
CA GLU A 54 -4.42 15.49 -9.01
C GLU A 54 -3.56 15.34 -7.75
N PHE A 55 -2.23 15.28 -7.89
CA PHE A 55 -1.28 15.00 -6.81
C PHE A 55 -0.48 16.23 -6.35
N GLY A 56 -0.63 17.37 -7.01
CA GLY A 56 0.18 18.55 -6.72
C GLY A 56 1.68 18.30 -6.91
N SER A 57 2.51 19.25 -6.46
CA SER A 57 3.97 19.16 -6.60
C SER A 57 4.57 18.12 -5.66
N GLN A 58 4.13 18.07 -4.40
CA GLN A 58 4.67 17.14 -3.40
C GLN A 58 4.40 15.69 -3.78
N GLY A 59 3.13 15.32 -4.04
CA GLY A 59 2.81 13.94 -4.43
C GLY A 59 3.51 13.52 -5.73
N THR A 60 3.71 14.44 -6.69
CA THR A 60 4.49 14.16 -7.90
C THR A 60 5.95 13.84 -7.59
N GLU A 61 6.57 14.58 -6.67
CA GLU A 61 7.94 14.35 -6.18
C GLU A 61 8.03 13.00 -5.46
N ASP A 62 7.05 12.67 -4.60
CA ASP A 62 7.01 11.41 -3.87
C ASP A 62 6.92 10.20 -4.83
N PHE A 63 6.13 10.31 -5.91
CA PHE A 63 6.09 9.30 -6.97
C PHE A 63 7.42 9.16 -7.71
N ASP A 64 8.12 10.26 -8.01
CA ASP A 64 9.43 10.19 -8.67
C ASP A 64 10.46 9.51 -7.74
N ASP A 65 10.57 9.95 -6.50
CA ASP A 65 11.54 9.44 -5.53
C ASP A 65 11.43 7.92 -5.30
N ILE A 66 10.20 7.42 -5.12
CA ILE A 66 9.94 5.99 -4.95
C ILE A 66 10.31 5.20 -6.21
N ILE A 67 9.98 5.71 -7.40
CA ILE A 67 10.24 5.00 -8.64
C ILE A 67 11.74 5.02 -8.97
N GLN A 68 12.43 6.13 -8.74
CA GLN A 68 13.89 6.19 -8.86
C GLN A 68 14.55 5.22 -7.88
N SER A 69 14.06 5.13 -6.65
CA SER A 69 14.56 4.17 -5.65
C SER A 69 14.39 2.71 -6.12
N LEU A 70 13.26 2.38 -6.75
CA LEU A 70 13.01 1.05 -7.33
C LEU A 70 13.92 0.77 -8.54
N ILE A 71 14.18 1.76 -9.41
CA ILE A 71 15.13 1.62 -10.52
C ILE A 71 16.56 1.43 -10.00
N GLN A 72 16.95 2.20 -8.99
CA GLN A 72 18.27 2.05 -8.37
C GLN A 72 18.41 0.65 -7.77
N ALA A 73 17.40 0.15 -7.05
CA ALA A 73 17.36 -1.22 -6.54
C ALA A 73 17.44 -2.28 -7.67
N GLN A 74 16.82 -2.01 -8.82
CA GLN A 74 16.95 -2.85 -10.02
C GLN A 74 18.40 -2.91 -10.51
N SER A 75 19.11 -1.77 -10.51
CA SER A 75 20.51 -1.67 -10.94
C SER A 75 21.50 -2.27 -9.92
N MET A 76 21.12 -2.31 -8.64
CA MET A 76 21.90 -2.90 -7.55
C MET A 76 21.75 -4.43 -7.55
N GLY A 77 22.53 -5.08 -8.42
CA GLY A 77 22.51 -6.54 -8.52
C GLY A 77 23.28 -7.04 -9.74
N LYS A 78 24.51 -6.57 -9.94
CA LYS A 78 25.42 -7.05 -10.98
C LYS A 78 25.92 -8.46 -10.62
N GLY A 79 25.08 -9.47 -10.81
CA GLY A 79 25.47 -10.86 -10.59
C GLY A 79 24.47 -11.84 -11.19
N ARG A 80 24.82 -12.39 -12.37
CA ARG A 80 24.38 -13.61 -13.12
C ARG A 80 22.98 -14.23 -12.93
N HIS A 81 22.06 -13.61 -12.22
CA HIS A 81 20.74 -14.11 -11.94
C HIS A 81 19.76 -12.94 -11.91
N ASP A 82 19.55 -12.33 -13.09
CA ASP A 82 18.27 -11.70 -13.45
C ASP A 82 17.20 -12.78 -13.39
N THR A 83 16.76 -13.06 -12.18
CA THR A 83 15.78 -14.11 -11.91
C THR A 83 14.41 -13.51 -12.09
N LYS A 84 13.50 -14.28 -12.67
CA LYS A 84 12.06 -13.99 -12.70
C LYS A 84 11.54 -13.58 -11.31
N ALA A 85 12.14 -14.10 -10.24
CA ALA A 85 11.86 -13.72 -8.86
C ALA A 85 12.21 -12.26 -8.54
N LYS A 86 13.35 -11.73 -9.00
CA LYS A 86 13.75 -10.33 -8.81
C LYS A 86 12.76 -9.40 -9.51
N THR A 87 12.48 -9.65 -10.79
CA THR A 87 11.50 -8.88 -11.57
C THR A 87 10.12 -8.91 -10.91
N LYS A 88 9.70 -10.08 -10.44
CA LYS A 88 8.45 -10.25 -9.70
C LYS A 88 8.42 -9.39 -8.43
N ALA A 89 9.46 -9.48 -7.60
CA ALA A 89 9.54 -8.71 -6.36
C ALA A 89 9.53 -7.19 -6.63
N MET A 90 10.23 -6.73 -7.66
CA MET A 90 10.23 -5.30 -8.03
C MET A 90 8.85 -4.82 -8.49
N GLN A 91 8.12 -5.63 -9.26
CA GLN A 91 6.76 -5.26 -9.68
C GLN A 91 5.77 -5.27 -8.52
N MET A 92 5.90 -6.20 -7.57
CA MET A 92 5.10 -6.17 -6.34
C MET A 92 5.43 -4.96 -5.48
N ALA A 93 6.72 -4.62 -5.33
CA ALA A 93 7.15 -3.42 -4.63
C ALA A 93 6.61 -2.15 -5.30
N LEU A 94 6.70 -2.05 -6.63
CA LEU A 94 6.13 -0.95 -7.40
C LEU A 94 4.63 -0.81 -7.18
N ALA A 95 3.88 -1.91 -7.30
CA ALA A 95 2.44 -1.90 -7.12
C ALA A 95 2.05 -1.46 -5.70
N SER A 96 2.75 -1.98 -4.69
CA SER A 96 2.57 -1.62 -3.29
C SER A 96 2.86 -0.13 -3.06
N SER A 97 3.99 0.38 -3.55
CA SER A 97 4.35 1.78 -3.33
C SER A 97 3.44 2.76 -4.06
N ILE A 98 2.97 2.42 -5.27
CA ILE A 98 1.97 3.24 -5.97
C ILE A 98 0.65 3.26 -5.18
N ALA A 99 0.19 2.10 -4.71
CA ALA A 99 -1.05 2.00 -3.95
C ALA A 99 -0.96 2.78 -2.62
N GLU A 100 0.16 2.67 -1.93
CA GLU A 100 0.44 3.39 -0.68
C GLU A 100 0.41 4.90 -0.91
N LEU A 101 1.14 5.41 -1.90
CA LEU A 101 1.16 6.83 -2.23
C LEU A 101 -0.23 7.36 -2.62
N ILE A 102 -1.02 6.60 -3.38
CA ILE A 102 -2.40 7.01 -3.71
C ILE A 102 -3.22 7.20 -2.43
N VAL A 103 -3.10 6.27 -1.48
CA VAL A 103 -3.85 6.30 -0.22
C VAL A 103 -3.36 7.47 0.65
N GLU A 104 -2.05 7.63 0.82
CA GLU A 104 -1.43 8.74 1.55
C GLU A 104 -1.83 10.11 0.98
N GLU A 105 -1.64 10.31 -0.32
CA GLU A 105 -1.94 11.55 -1.03
C GLU A 105 -3.44 11.87 -1.10
N SER A 106 -4.30 10.86 -0.90
CA SER A 106 -5.74 11.07 -0.81
C SER A 106 -6.17 11.60 0.55
N GLY A 107 -5.44 11.30 1.63
CA GLY A 107 -5.87 11.61 3.00
C GLY A 107 -7.30 11.12 3.30
N GLY A 108 -7.76 10.07 2.62
CA GLY A 108 -9.13 9.55 2.70
C GLY A 108 -10.19 10.32 1.90
N VAL A 109 -9.84 11.42 1.22
CA VAL A 109 -10.75 12.21 0.36
C VAL A 109 -10.36 12.07 -1.12
N ASN A 110 -11.36 12.06 -2.01
CA ASN A 110 -11.15 11.96 -3.46
C ASN A 110 -10.32 10.72 -3.91
N MET A 111 -10.31 9.66 -3.09
CA MET A 111 -9.52 8.45 -3.34
C MET A 111 -9.78 7.84 -4.72
N GLN A 112 -11.04 7.78 -5.15
CA GLN A 112 -11.41 7.28 -6.48
C GLN A 112 -10.81 8.13 -7.61
N GLN A 113 -10.80 9.46 -7.46
CA GLN A 113 -10.26 10.39 -8.47
C GLN A 113 -8.74 10.22 -8.59
N LYS A 114 -8.01 10.23 -7.46
CA LYS A 114 -6.55 10.00 -7.44
C LYS A 114 -6.18 8.61 -7.92
N THR A 115 -6.94 7.58 -7.54
CA THR A 115 -6.76 6.21 -8.06
C THR A 115 -6.88 6.20 -9.58
N ASN A 116 -7.95 6.76 -10.14
CA ASN A 116 -8.15 6.80 -11.59
C ASN A 116 -7.01 7.54 -12.31
N ALA A 117 -6.54 8.65 -11.75
CA ALA A 117 -5.45 9.43 -12.32
C ALA A 117 -4.13 8.65 -12.34
N ALA A 118 -3.76 8.03 -11.22
CA ALA A 118 -2.57 7.20 -11.14
C ALA A 118 -2.65 5.95 -12.03
N ILE A 119 -3.80 5.29 -12.10
CA ILE A 119 -4.02 4.16 -12.98
C ILE A 119 -3.91 4.56 -14.46
N ASN A 120 -4.44 5.73 -14.84
CA ASN A 120 -4.29 6.23 -16.21
C ASN A 120 -2.83 6.53 -16.54
N ALA A 121 -2.08 7.14 -15.61
CA ALA A 121 -0.64 7.35 -15.76
C ALA A 121 0.12 6.02 -15.90
N LEU A 122 -0.25 5.01 -15.11
CA LEU A 122 0.33 3.67 -15.18
C LEU A 122 0.06 3.02 -16.54
N ARG A 123 -1.17 3.06 -17.03
CA ARG A 123 -1.53 2.51 -18.35
C ARG A 123 -0.73 3.17 -19.46
N SER A 124 -0.61 4.50 -19.43
CA SER A 124 0.23 5.25 -20.39
C SER A 124 1.69 4.84 -20.32
N ALA A 125 2.24 4.65 -19.11
CA ALA A 125 3.62 4.24 -18.92
C ALA A 125 3.88 2.80 -19.41
N LEU A 126 2.97 1.86 -19.11
CA LEU A 126 3.02 0.49 -19.62
C LEU A 126 2.94 0.47 -21.14
N MET A 127 1.96 1.16 -21.72
CA MET A 127 1.83 1.26 -23.17
C MET A 127 3.08 1.83 -23.83
N SER A 128 3.68 2.86 -23.24
CA SER A 128 4.90 3.50 -23.76
C SER A 128 6.15 2.63 -23.65
N THR A 129 6.16 1.61 -22.80
CA THR A 129 7.35 0.79 -22.52
C THR A 129 7.27 -0.61 -23.09
N THR A 130 6.14 -1.27 -22.89
CA THR A 130 5.92 -2.66 -23.32
C THR A 130 5.02 -2.75 -24.55
N GLY A 131 4.46 -1.63 -25.02
CA GLY A 131 3.53 -1.59 -26.15
C GLY A 131 2.16 -2.17 -25.85
N GLN A 132 1.92 -2.62 -24.61
CA GLN A 132 0.70 -3.28 -24.16
C GLN A 132 0.47 -3.00 -22.68
N VAL A 133 -0.80 -2.94 -22.27
CA VAL A 133 -1.19 -2.81 -20.87
C VAL A 133 -1.54 -4.18 -20.32
N ASP A 134 -0.95 -4.52 -19.18
CA ASP A 134 -1.34 -5.70 -18.42
C ASP A 134 -2.44 -5.33 -17.42
N GLU A 135 -3.71 -5.54 -17.80
CA GLU A 135 -4.85 -5.18 -16.96
C GLU A 135 -4.91 -5.99 -15.66
N GLY A 136 -4.31 -7.19 -15.60
CA GLY A 136 -4.21 -7.93 -14.34
C GLY A 136 -3.31 -7.22 -13.33
N PHE A 137 -2.19 -6.66 -13.80
CA PHE A 137 -1.30 -5.85 -12.95
C PHE A 137 -1.94 -4.53 -12.53
N VAL A 138 -2.74 -3.92 -13.41
CA VAL A 138 -3.53 -2.72 -13.07
C VAL A 138 -4.57 -3.03 -12.00
N SER A 139 -5.30 -4.15 -12.13
CA SER A 139 -6.28 -4.59 -11.12
C SER A 139 -5.63 -4.87 -9.77
N GLU A 140 -4.42 -5.45 -9.75
CA GLU A 140 -3.68 -5.68 -8.51
C GLU A 140 -3.43 -4.38 -7.73
N ILE A 141 -3.06 -3.30 -8.42
CA ILE A 141 -2.82 -2.00 -7.77
C ILE A 141 -4.12 -1.42 -7.19
N ILE A 142 -5.23 -1.55 -7.92
CA ILE A 142 -6.54 -1.12 -7.42
C ILE A 142 -6.94 -1.91 -6.16
N ASP A 143 -6.71 -3.23 -6.17
CA ASP A 143 -6.98 -4.09 -5.02
C ASP A 143 -6.11 -3.69 -3.80
N LEU A 144 -4.83 -3.36 -4.02
CA LEU A 144 -3.94 -2.86 -2.96
C LEU A 144 -4.37 -1.49 -2.42
N VAL A 145 -4.83 -0.56 -3.26
CA VAL A 145 -5.39 0.72 -2.79
C VAL A 145 -6.60 0.47 -1.89
N ASN A 146 -7.50 -0.43 -2.31
CA ASN A 146 -8.66 -0.79 -1.51
C ASN A 146 -8.26 -1.44 -0.19
N LEU A 147 -7.21 -2.27 -0.17
CA LEU A 147 -6.68 -2.89 1.04
C LEU A 147 -6.11 -1.84 2.00
N PHE A 148 -5.19 -0.99 1.54
CA PHE A 148 -4.52 0.00 2.39
C PHE A 148 -5.49 1.09 2.89
N SER A 149 -6.52 1.44 2.11
CA SER A 149 -7.55 2.39 2.55
C SER A 149 -8.38 1.87 3.74
N GLN A 150 -8.64 0.55 3.78
CA GLN A 150 -9.34 -0.10 4.89
C GLN A 150 -8.44 -0.15 6.14
N GLU A 151 -7.14 -0.42 5.96
CA GLU A 151 -6.19 -0.47 7.08
C GLU A 151 -6.02 0.91 7.76
N GLN A 152 -5.97 2.01 7.01
CA GLN A 152 -5.97 3.36 7.58
C GLN A 152 -7.23 3.65 8.42
N SER A 153 -8.38 3.07 8.04
CA SER A 153 -9.63 3.22 8.81
C SER A 153 -9.60 2.42 10.11
N ASN A 154 -8.97 1.24 10.11
CA ASN A 154 -8.83 0.37 11.30
C ASN A 154 -7.75 0.84 12.27
N GLU A 155 -6.75 1.61 11.82
CA GLU A 155 -5.73 2.18 12.72
C GLU A 155 -6.32 3.25 13.66
N VAL A 156 -7.48 3.85 13.29
CA VAL A 156 -8.20 4.82 14.13
C VAL A 156 -9.07 4.16 15.22
N ASP A 157 -9.46 2.89 15.09
CA ASP A 157 -10.34 2.22 16.07
C ASP A 157 -9.59 1.48 17.19
N THR A 158 -8.27 1.27 17.04
CA THR A 158 -7.44 0.78 18.16
C THR A 158 -7.09 1.86 19.20
N GLY A 159 -7.57 3.10 19.00
CA GLY A 159 -7.53 4.19 19.98
C GLY A 159 -8.75 4.30 20.89
N SER A 160 -9.86 3.61 20.60
CA SER A 160 -11.13 3.73 21.35
C SER A 160 -11.77 2.40 21.73
N SER A 161 -10.99 1.40 22.14
CA SER A 161 -11.48 0.38 23.08
C SER A 161 -10.33 -0.25 23.88
N ARG A 162 -9.74 0.52 24.80
CA ARG A 162 -9.30 -0.08 26.06
C ARG A 162 -10.52 -0.17 26.97
N GLN A 163 -11.43 -1.08 26.62
CA GLN A 163 -12.34 -1.62 27.60
C GLN A 163 -11.46 -2.43 28.57
N TYR A 164 -11.27 -1.84 29.74
CA TYR A 164 -10.60 -2.42 30.89
C TYR A 164 -11.30 -3.75 31.23
N TYR A 165 -10.84 -4.87 30.68
CA TYR A 165 -11.14 -6.19 31.26
C TYR A 165 -10.26 -6.34 32.51
N GLY A 166 -10.61 -5.57 33.54
CA GLY A 166 -10.24 -5.87 34.90
C GLY A 166 -10.99 -7.13 35.30
N GLY A 167 -10.23 -8.20 35.56
CA GLY A 167 -10.77 -9.47 36.04
C GLY A 167 -11.67 -9.26 37.25
N GLY A 168 -12.93 -9.64 37.12
CA GLY A 168 -13.90 -9.71 38.20
C GLY A 168 -14.39 -11.15 38.34
N GLN A 169 -13.62 -11.98 39.04
CA GLN A 169 -14.06 -13.30 39.47
C GLN A 169 -13.88 -13.39 40.98
N GLY A 170 -15.00 -13.54 41.69
CA GLY A 170 -15.04 -13.85 43.12
C GLY A 170 -15.35 -12.67 44.02
N GLY A 171 -16.60 -12.57 44.47
CA GLY A 171 -16.99 -11.63 45.51
C GLY A 171 -18.45 -11.77 45.92
N ALA A 172 -18.79 -12.85 46.63
CA ALA A 172 -19.96 -12.82 47.50
C ALA A 172 -19.63 -11.92 48.72
N PRO A 173 -20.59 -11.11 49.17
CA PRO A 173 -21.15 -11.43 50.48
C PRO A 173 -22.68 -11.23 50.53
N VAL A 174 -23.36 -12.28 51.00
CA VAL A 174 -24.66 -12.19 51.65
C VAL A 174 -24.37 -11.89 53.13
N GLY A 175 -24.94 -10.82 53.67
CA GLY A 175 -24.88 -10.56 55.12
C GLY A 175 -25.48 -9.23 55.56
N GLY A 176 -26.63 -9.31 56.24
CA GLY A 176 -27.17 -8.34 57.22
C GLY A 176 -27.72 -7.04 56.64
N GLY A 177 -28.93 -6.55 56.93
CA GLY A 177 -29.81 -6.76 58.07
C GLY A 177 -30.19 -5.39 58.65
N GLY A 178 -31.47 -5.01 58.54
CA GLY A 178 -32.15 -4.09 59.48
C GLY A 178 -32.50 -2.67 59.00
N GLY A 179 -33.80 -2.35 59.03
CA GLY A 179 -34.30 -1.00 59.38
C GLY A 179 -35.25 -0.30 58.40
N SER A 180 -36.57 -0.43 58.62
CA SER A 180 -37.68 0.39 58.08
C SER A 180 -37.67 1.83 58.67
N PRO A 181 -38.48 2.85 58.23
CA PRO A 181 -39.88 2.73 57.80
C PRO A 181 -40.40 3.63 56.63
N GLN A 182 -41.62 3.27 56.25
CA GLN A 182 -42.61 3.75 55.27
C GLN A 182 -43.03 5.25 55.37
N PRO A 183 -43.56 5.86 54.28
CA PRO A 183 -44.46 7.01 54.39
C PRO A 183 -45.91 6.70 53.97
N SER A 184 -46.85 7.00 54.86
CA SER A 184 -48.21 7.53 54.58
C SER A 184 -48.64 8.32 55.79
#